data_AF-A0A4Z1A4Q4-F1
#
_entry.id   AF-A0A4Z1A4Q4-F1
#
_cell.length_a   1.000
_cell.length_b   1.000
_cell.length_c   1.000
_cell.angle_alpha   90.00
_cell.angle_beta   90.00
_cell.angle_gamma   90.00
#
_symmetry.space_group_name_H-M   'P 1'
#
loop_
_entity.id
_entity.type
_entity.pdbx_description
1 polymer ?
#
loop_
_entity_poly.entity_id
_entity_poly.type
_entity_poly.pdbx_seq_one_letter_code
_entity_poly.pdbx_strand_id
1 'polypeptide(L)'
;MFKFKFVSVFLLFGLFYQCKSLETKAPFFNSPSQENLTSDFKINLVELGFYRKVNNDWWGEDFYVVTLEVTNLTKNFRFFNICDDKLTERNLEWTIKNSDYARYYVTSPARFEKDDVLVGFPEMKLFVEIPNQNLVPTATYGGKPLFPKVNGNVYAAAMTACQYGIPMSRDTDAGRTTTGWLAQNGGKGTIRAIYSVPAGAKLLKLEQTKVFSADLQRFEKQK
;
A
#
# COMPACT_ATOMS: atom_id res chain seq x y z
N MET A 1 -17.27 -4.70 66.79
CA MET A 1 -16.17 -5.38 66.07
C MET A 1 -16.76 -6.68 65.52
N PHE A 2 -16.87 -7.04 64.25
CA PHE A 2 -16.16 -6.80 62.97
C PHE A 2 -17.25 -6.71 61.86
N LYS A 3 -17.42 -5.60 61.14
CA LYS A 3 -16.80 -5.22 59.85
C LYS A 3 -16.82 -6.30 58.74
N PHE A 4 -17.69 -6.05 57.74
CA PHE A 4 -17.54 -6.30 56.29
C PHE A 4 -16.93 -7.63 55.85
N LYS A 5 -17.75 -8.61 55.43
CA LYS A 5 -17.25 -9.79 54.67
C LYS A 5 -18.16 -10.40 53.59
N PHE A 6 -19.25 -9.75 53.15
CA PHE A 6 -20.12 -10.37 52.13
C PHE A 6 -20.36 -9.55 50.85
N VAL A 7 -19.80 -8.34 50.72
CA VAL A 7 -19.97 -7.51 49.51
C VAL A 7 -18.85 -7.74 48.48
N SER A 8 -17.74 -8.38 48.86
CA SER A 8 -16.55 -8.46 48.01
C SER A 8 -16.54 -9.61 46.99
N VAL A 9 -17.39 -10.64 47.13
CA VAL A 9 -17.33 -11.82 46.23
C VAL A 9 -18.21 -11.64 44.98
N PHE A 10 -19.31 -10.89 45.07
CA PHE A 10 -20.19 -10.64 43.91
C PHE A 10 -19.64 -9.56 42.95
N LEU A 11 -18.78 -8.67 43.42
CA LEU A 11 -18.11 -7.66 42.59
C LEU A 11 -16.91 -8.23 41.80
N LEU A 12 -16.35 -9.37 42.22
CA LEU A 12 -15.26 -10.05 41.52
C LEU A 12 -15.75 -10.89 40.32
N PHE A 13 -17.00 -11.36 40.32
CA PHE A 13 -17.59 -12.05 39.17
C PHE A 13 -18.10 -11.10 38.07
N GLY A 14 -18.32 -9.82 38.38
CA GLY A 14 -18.70 -8.80 37.39
C GLY A 14 -17.55 -8.32 36.49
N LEU A 15 -16.30 -8.52 36.91
CA LEU A 15 -15.11 -8.09 36.14
C LEU A 15 -14.67 -9.12 35.08
N PHE A 16 -15.15 -10.37 35.13
CA PHE A 16 -14.84 -11.38 34.12
C PHE A 16 -15.76 -11.31 32.88
N TYR A 17 -16.85 -10.53 32.92
CA TYR A 17 -17.78 -10.38 31.78
C TYR A 17 -17.43 -9.21 30.85
N GLN A 18 -16.43 -8.39 31.17
CA GLN A 18 -15.98 -7.31 30.28
C GLN A 18 -14.75 -7.65 29.44
N CYS A 19 -14.18 -8.84 29.58
CA CYS A 19 -13.27 -9.40 28.58
C CYS A 19 -14.07 -10.05 27.44
N LYS A 20 -14.99 -9.31 26.82
CA LYS A 20 -15.23 -9.53 25.39
C LYS A 20 -13.94 -9.11 24.74
N SER A 21 -13.18 -10.12 24.30
CA SER A 21 -11.95 -9.94 23.55
C SER A 21 -12.09 -8.77 22.59
N LEU A 22 -11.24 -7.76 22.74
CA LEU A 22 -10.77 -6.96 21.62
C LEU A 22 -9.98 -7.90 20.67
N GLU A 23 -10.65 -8.92 20.13
CA GLU A 23 -10.27 -9.52 18.87
C GLU A 23 -10.93 -8.70 17.75
N THR A 24 -10.78 -7.38 17.77
CA THR A 24 -10.80 -6.62 16.53
C THR A 24 -9.53 -6.98 15.80
N LYS A 25 -9.52 -8.15 15.14
CA LYS A 25 -8.52 -8.41 14.10
C LYS A 25 -8.59 -7.22 13.15
N ALA A 26 -7.45 -6.57 12.96
CA ALA A 26 -7.28 -5.47 12.03
C ALA A 26 -8.01 -5.80 10.72
N PRO A 27 -8.81 -4.88 10.13
CA PRO A 27 -9.56 -5.19 8.92
C PRO A 27 -8.59 -5.56 7.79
N PHE A 28 -8.82 -6.75 7.22
CA PHE A 28 -8.18 -7.20 5.99
C PHE A 28 -9.14 -6.99 4.83
N PHE A 29 -8.58 -6.65 3.67
CA PHE A 29 -9.32 -6.47 2.44
C PHE A 29 -8.89 -7.55 1.46
N ASN A 30 -9.88 -8.20 0.85
CA ASN A 30 -9.65 -9.05 -0.29
C ASN A 30 -9.95 -8.27 -1.57
N SER A 31 -9.51 -8.83 -2.70
CA SER A 31 -9.85 -8.32 -4.02
C SER A 31 -10.58 -9.41 -4.79
N PRO A 32 -11.92 -9.47 -4.71
CA PRO A 32 -12.71 -10.49 -5.41
C PRO A 32 -12.58 -10.39 -6.94
N SER A 33 -12.24 -9.20 -7.45
CA SER A 33 -11.87 -8.98 -8.84
C SER A 33 -10.50 -8.30 -8.91
N GLN A 34 -9.60 -8.84 -9.72
CA GLN A 34 -8.31 -8.25 -10.05
C GLN A 34 -8.11 -8.35 -11.56
N GLU A 35 -7.73 -7.23 -12.18
CA GLU A 35 -7.56 -7.10 -13.62
C GLU A 35 -6.16 -6.60 -13.93
N ASN A 36 -5.46 -7.34 -14.80
CA ASN A 36 -4.20 -6.92 -15.39
C ASN A 36 -4.53 -6.27 -16.74
N LEU A 37 -4.25 -4.98 -16.86
CA LEU A 37 -4.60 -4.16 -18.03
C LEU A 37 -3.44 -4.04 -19.02
N THR A 38 -2.25 -4.50 -18.62
CA THR A 38 -1.06 -4.64 -19.46
C THR A 38 -0.77 -6.12 -19.75
N SER A 39 -0.16 -6.39 -20.90
CA SER A 39 0.36 -7.72 -21.26
C SER A 39 1.75 -8.00 -20.68
N ASP A 40 2.43 -6.98 -20.16
CA ASP A 40 3.85 -7.07 -19.81
C ASP A 40 4.07 -7.70 -18.43
N PHE A 41 3.09 -7.53 -17.55
CA PHE A 41 3.16 -7.97 -16.16
C PHE A 41 1.90 -8.72 -15.75
N LYS A 42 2.06 -9.70 -14.88
CA LYS A 42 1.00 -10.21 -14.02
C LYS A 42 1.22 -9.67 -12.62
N ILE A 43 0.30 -8.85 -12.15
CA ILE A 43 0.27 -8.24 -10.83
C ILE A 43 -0.84 -8.90 -10.03
N ASN A 44 -0.53 -9.28 -8.80
CA ASN A 44 -1.49 -9.80 -7.83
C ASN A 44 -1.40 -8.99 -6.54
N LEU A 45 -2.54 -8.47 -6.07
CA LEU A 45 -2.70 -8.00 -4.71
C LEU A 45 -2.70 -9.20 -3.76
N VAL A 46 -1.61 -9.35 -3.02
CA VAL A 46 -1.40 -10.42 -2.04
C VAL A 46 -2.06 -10.04 -0.72
N GLU A 47 -1.89 -8.79 -0.30
CA GLU A 47 -2.40 -8.31 0.97
C GLU A 47 -2.76 -6.82 0.87
N LEU A 48 -3.92 -6.46 1.41
CA LEU A 48 -4.23 -5.10 1.83
C LEU A 48 -4.82 -5.16 3.23
N GLY A 49 -4.08 -4.64 4.21
CA GLY A 49 -4.44 -4.76 5.62
C GLY A 49 -4.16 -3.49 6.40
N PHE A 50 -4.97 -3.25 7.43
CA PHE A 50 -4.65 -2.20 8.41
C PHE A 50 -3.33 -2.56 9.11
N TYR A 51 -2.41 -1.60 9.11
CA TYR A 51 -1.08 -1.76 9.66
C TYR A 51 -0.99 -1.14 11.06
N ARG A 52 -1.31 0.16 11.17
CA ARG A 52 -1.25 0.87 12.45
C ARG A 52 -2.05 2.17 12.40
N LYS A 53 -2.32 2.71 13.57
CA LYS A 53 -2.76 4.09 13.73
C LYS A 53 -1.55 4.96 14.07
N VAL A 54 -1.38 6.08 13.39
CA VAL A 54 -0.29 7.05 13.63
C VAL A 54 -0.74 8.31 14.36
N ASN A 55 -2.01 8.42 14.75
CA ASN A 55 -2.58 9.56 15.48
C ASN A 55 -2.18 10.92 14.87
N ASN A 56 -2.20 11.99 15.67
CA ASN A 56 -1.92 13.39 15.26
C ASN A 56 -0.53 13.63 14.64
N ASP A 57 0.29 12.60 14.42
CA ASP A 57 1.60 12.69 13.77
C ASP A 57 1.49 12.69 12.24
N TRP A 58 0.28 12.52 11.68
CA TRP A 58 0.05 12.51 10.24
C TRP A 58 -1.35 12.97 9.82
N TRP A 59 -1.48 13.40 8.57
CA TRP A 59 -2.71 13.95 8.01
C TRP A 59 -3.84 12.94 7.80
N GLY A 60 -3.51 11.65 7.76
CA GLY A 60 -4.46 10.54 7.84
C GLY A 60 -3.95 9.52 8.85
N GLU A 61 -4.77 9.21 9.85
CA GLU A 61 -4.32 8.49 11.03
C GLU A 61 -4.25 6.98 10.85
N ASP A 62 -4.98 6.39 9.89
CA ASP A 62 -5.00 4.95 9.67
C ASP A 62 -4.04 4.58 8.52
N PHE A 63 -3.03 3.78 8.82
CA PHE A 63 -2.07 3.32 7.83
C PHE A 63 -2.43 1.91 7.38
N TYR A 64 -2.44 1.72 6.06
CA TYR A 64 -2.68 0.44 5.41
C TYR A 64 -1.43 0.00 4.64
N VAL A 65 -1.10 -1.27 4.74
CA VAL A 65 -0.03 -1.87 3.94
C VAL A 65 -0.66 -2.59 2.75
N VAL A 66 -0.10 -2.34 1.58
CA VAL A 66 -0.41 -3.00 0.33
C VAL A 66 0.79 -3.82 -0.09
N THR A 67 0.61 -5.12 -0.27
CA THR A 67 1.64 -6.04 -0.78
C THR A 67 1.22 -6.58 -2.15
N LEU A 68 2.07 -6.37 -3.14
CA LEU A 68 1.87 -6.83 -4.52
C LEU A 68 2.95 -7.85 -4.90
N GLU A 69 2.56 -8.92 -5.59
CA GLU A 69 3.48 -9.76 -6.35
C GLU A 69 3.39 -9.36 -7.83
N VAL A 70 4.54 -9.11 -8.45
CA VAL A 70 4.66 -8.72 -9.86
C VAL A 70 5.49 -9.76 -10.57
N THR A 71 4.96 -10.32 -11.65
CA THR A 71 5.63 -11.28 -12.52
C THR A 71 5.83 -10.67 -13.90
N ASN A 72 7.07 -10.65 -14.39
CA ASN A 72 7.41 -10.24 -15.74
C ASN A 72 6.99 -11.33 -16.75
N LEU A 73 6.14 -11.00 -17.71
CA LEU A 73 5.65 -11.92 -18.74
C LEU A 73 6.43 -11.83 -20.06
N THR A 74 7.39 -10.92 -20.15
CA THR A 74 8.09 -10.62 -21.40
C THR A 74 9.44 -11.33 -21.50
N LYS A 75 10.00 -11.29 -22.71
CA LYS A 75 11.36 -11.79 -23.01
C LYS A 75 12.46 -10.78 -22.66
N ASN A 76 12.11 -9.59 -22.18
CA ASN A 76 13.06 -8.56 -21.76
C ASN A 76 13.16 -8.55 -20.23
N PHE A 77 14.29 -8.06 -19.70
CA PHE A 77 14.37 -7.68 -18.30
C PHE A 77 13.51 -6.44 -18.13
N ARG A 78 12.67 -6.43 -17.10
CA ARG A 78 11.70 -5.36 -16.87
C ARG A 78 11.93 -4.74 -15.51
N PHE A 79 11.56 -3.48 -15.37
CA PHE A 79 11.54 -2.77 -14.09
C PHE A 79 10.10 -2.39 -13.80
N PHE A 80 9.70 -2.40 -12.53
CA PHE A 80 8.35 -2.02 -12.17
C PHE A 80 8.34 -1.13 -10.93
N ASN A 81 7.52 -0.08 -10.97
CA ASN A 81 7.37 0.91 -9.91
C ASN A 81 5.89 1.29 -9.77
N ILE A 82 5.48 1.61 -8.55
CA ILE A 82 4.14 2.11 -8.25
C ILE A 82 4.11 3.62 -7.94
N CYS A 83 5.28 4.27 -7.82
CA CYS A 83 5.39 5.72 -7.77
C CYS A 83 5.40 6.32 -9.18
N ASP A 84 4.87 7.54 -9.34
CA ASP A 84 5.05 8.37 -10.54
C ASP A 84 6.45 9.03 -10.57
N ASP A 85 7.48 8.19 -10.40
CA ASP A 85 8.88 8.60 -10.40
C ASP A 85 9.57 8.04 -11.63
N LYS A 86 10.18 8.95 -12.40
CA LYS A 86 10.99 8.64 -13.58
C LYS A 86 12.45 8.86 -13.23
N LEU A 87 13.32 7.94 -13.63
CA LEU A 87 14.74 8.08 -13.40
C LEU A 87 15.42 8.60 -14.67
N THR A 88 16.47 9.40 -14.46
CA THR A 88 17.34 9.85 -15.56
C THR A 88 18.12 8.67 -16.13
N GLU A 89 18.69 8.83 -17.32
CA GLU A 89 19.53 7.80 -17.93
C GLU A 89 20.77 7.46 -17.10
N ARG A 90 21.31 8.44 -16.36
CA ARG A 90 22.38 8.18 -15.38
C ARG A 90 21.93 7.21 -14.29
N ASN A 91 20.71 7.37 -13.80
CA ASN A 91 20.14 6.52 -12.76
C ASN A 91 19.71 5.15 -13.32
N LEU A 92 19.28 5.07 -14.58
CA LEU A 92 19.03 3.81 -15.28
C LEU A 92 20.26 2.90 -15.25
N GLU A 93 21.42 3.40 -15.66
CA GLU A 93 22.64 2.59 -15.63
C GLU A 93 22.98 2.14 -14.20
N TRP A 94 22.79 3.02 -13.23
CA TRP A 94 23.06 2.72 -11.83
C TRP A 94 22.13 1.61 -11.31
N THR A 95 20.83 1.66 -11.59
CA THR A 95 19.89 0.61 -11.14
C THR A 95 20.20 -0.74 -11.75
N ILE A 96 20.64 -0.77 -13.02
CA ILE A 96 21.01 -2.03 -13.70
C ILE A 96 22.33 -2.57 -13.14
N LYS A 97 23.36 -1.73 -13.02
CA LYS A 97 24.69 -2.13 -12.52
C LYS A 97 24.68 -2.62 -11.08
N ASN A 98 23.72 -2.16 -10.27
CA ASN A 98 23.52 -2.62 -8.89
C ASN A 98 22.43 -3.70 -8.77
N SER A 99 21.97 -4.28 -9.88
CA SER A 99 21.04 -5.41 -9.86
C SER A 99 21.77 -6.74 -10.03
N ASP A 100 21.09 -7.84 -9.68
CA ASP A 100 21.54 -9.20 -9.95
C ASP A 100 21.75 -9.50 -11.45
N TYR A 101 21.30 -8.61 -12.33
CA TYR A 101 21.37 -8.75 -13.78
C TYR A 101 22.42 -7.86 -14.46
N ALA A 102 23.25 -7.14 -13.70
CA ALA A 102 24.29 -6.24 -14.22
C ALA A 102 25.15 -6.89 -15.33
N ARG A 103 25.54 -8.15 -15.16
CA ARG A 103 26.33 -8.91 -16.14
C ARG A 103 25.65 -9.09 -17.50
N TYR A 104 24.32 -9.19 -17.53
CA TYR A 104 23.55 -9.34 -18.76
C TYR A 104 23.44 -8.02 -19.53
N TYR A 105 23.51 -6.89 -18.81
CA TYR A 105 23.49 -5.58 -19.46
C TYR A 105 24.76 -5.29 -20.23
N VAL A 106 25.92 -5.75 -19.73
CA VAL A 106 27.21 -5.59 -20.41
C VAL A 106 27.21 -6.30 -21.77
N THR A 107 26.60 -7.49 -21.86
CA THR A 107 26.62 -8.31 -23.08
C THR A 107 25.39 -8.15 -23.97
N SER A 108 24.28 -7.65 -23.43
CA SER A 108 23.01 -7.55 -24.16
C SER A 108 22.13 -6.42 -23.60
N PRO A 109 22.54 -5.14 -23.72
CA PRO A 109 21.81 -4.01 -23.15
C PRO A 109 20.41 -3.83 -23.77
N ALA A 110 20.22 -4.23 -25.02
CA ALA A 110 18.94 -4.17 -25.73
C ALA A 110 17.87 -5.11 -25.13
N ARG A 111 18.24 -6.01 -24.22
CA ARG A 111 17.29 -6.90 -23.52
C ARG A 111 16.67 -6.26 -22.28
N PHE A 112 17.04 -5.03 -21.93
CA PHE A 112 16.49 -4.30 -20.80
C PHE A 112 15.48 -3.28 -21.31
N GLU A 113 14.25 -3.35 -20.81
CA GLU A 113 13.22 -2.37 -21.17
C GLU A 113 13.48 -1.07 -20.43
N LYS A 114 14.10 -0.12 -21.12
CA LYS A 114 14.54 1.15 -20.51
C LYS A 114 13.36 2.07 -20.22
N ASP A 115 12.28 1.97 -21.00
CA ASP A 115 11.11 2.82 -20.85
C ASP A 115 10.41 2.62 -19.51
N ASP A 116 10.47 1.42 -18.93
CA ASP A 116 10.00 1.13 -17.57
C ASP A 116 10.63 2.07 -16.51
N VAL A 117 11.81 2.62 -16.80
CA VAL A 117 12.58 3.49 -15.90
C VAL A 117 12.56 4.94 -16.35
N LEU A 118 12.71 5.18 -17.65
CA LEU A 118 12.84 6.53 -18.24
C LEU A 118 11.47 7.20 -18.43
N VAL A 119 10.47 6.44 -18.87
CA VAL A 119 9.08 6.91 -18.98
C VAL A 119 8.34 6.69 -17.67
N GLY A 120 8.65 5.59 -16.98
CA GLY A 120 8.08 5.22 -15.70
C GLY A 120 6.62 4.77 -15.81
N PHE A 121 5.93 4.80 -14.67
CA PHE A 121 4.54 4.36 -14.55
C PHE A 121 3.71 5.46 -13.89
N PRO A 122 2.40 5.57 -14.22
CA PRO A 122 1.52 6.41 -13.42
C PRO A 122 1.48 5.90 -11.98
N GLU A 123 1.29 6.78 -11.02
CA GLU A 123 1.18 6.38 -9.62
C GLU A 123 0.01 5.42 -9.40
N MET A 124 0.25 4.38 -8.62
CA MET A 124 -0.81 3.52 -8.12
C MET A 124 -1.59 4.25 -7.02
N LYS A 125 -2.91 4.31 -7.18
CA LYS A 125 -3.82 5.01 -6.29
C LYS A 125 -4.67 4.02 -5.52
N LEU A 126 -4.77 4.26 -4.22
CA LEU A 126 -5.78 3.65 -3.37
C LEU A 126 -6.97 4.61 -3.24
N PHE A 127 -8.08 4.27 -3.88
CA PHE A 127 -9.30 5.05 -3.82
C PHE A 127 -10.09 4.73 -2.57
N VAL A 128 -10.50 5.78 -1.87
CA VAL A 128 -11.26 5.70 -0.62
C VAL A 128 -12.48 6.61 -0.69
N GLU A 129 -13.59 6.16 -0.13
CA GLU A 129 -14.78 6.98 0.11
C GLU A 129 -14.73 7.54 1.53
N ILE A 130 -14.97 8.84 1.68
CA ILE A 130 -15.08 9.50 2.98
C ILE A 130 -16.54 9.95 3.15
N PRO A 131 -17.39 9.15 3.85
CA PRO A 131 -18.83 9.42 3.91
C PRO A 131 -19.16 10.77 4.57
N ASN A 132 -18.41 11.13 5.61
CA ASN A 132 -18.56 12.40 6.32
C ASN A 132 -17.55 13.42 5.79
N GLN A 133 -18.02 14.40 5.01
CA GLN A 133 -17.15 15.42 4.41
C GLN A 133 -16.41 16.29 5.45
N ASN A 134 -16.89 16.36 6.69
CA ASN A 134 -16.20 17.07 7.77
C ASN A 134 -14.92 16.36 8.25
N LEU A 135 -14.71 15.09 7.84
CA LEU A 135 -13.52 14.29 8.17
C LEU A 135 -12.50 14.27 7.02
N VAL A 136 -12.76 14.97 5.92
CA VAL A 136 -11.81 15.06 4.79
C VAL A 136 -10.62 15.93 5.23
N PRO A 137 -9.38 15.41 5.24
CA PRO A 137 -8.25 16.22 5.61
C PRO A 137 -7.99 17.30 4.55
N THR A 138 -7.79 18.54 4.98
CA THR A 138 -7.51 19.70 4.12
C THR A 138 -6.02 19.97 3.94
N ALA A 139 -5.18 19.06 4.42
CA ALA A 139 -3.74 19.19 4.39
C ALA A 139 -3.19 19.27 2.95
N THR A 140 -2.14 20.07 2.79
CA THR A 140 -1.42 20.21 1.52
C THR A 140 0.07 19.99 1.71
N TYR A 141 0.73 19.49 0.66
CA TYR A 141 2.18 19.32 0.60
C TYR A 141 2.65 19.78 -0.78
N GLY A 142 3.67 20.64 -0.83
CA GLY A 142 4.09 21.28 -2.07
C GLY A 142 2.97 22.05 -2.79
N GLY A 143 1.99 22.59 -2.04
CA GLY A 143 0.83 23.31 -2.58
C GLY A 143 -0.25 22.41 -3.19
N LYS A 144 -0.15 21.08 -3.08
CA LYS A 144 -1.14 20.12 -3.57
C LYS A 144 -1.86 19.43 -2.41
N PRO A 145 -3.17 19.11 -2.53
CA PRO A 145 -3.87 18.32 -1.53
C PRO A 145 -3.24 16.95 -1.34
N LEU A 146 -3.05 16.51 -0.09
CA LEU A 146 -2.59 15.14 0.19
C LEU A 146 -3.62 14.08 -0.19
N PHE A 147 -4.89 14.42 -0.06
CA PHE A 147 -6.03 13.56 -0.39
C PHE A 147 -6.81 14.21 -1.54
N PRO A 148 -6.33 14.11 -2.79
CA PRO A 148 -6.98 14.76 -3.91
C PRO A 148 -8.34 14.11 -4.17
N LYS A 149 -9.34 14.96 -4.39
CA LYS A 149 -10.71 14.56 -4.72
C LYS A 149 -10.76 13.99 -6.14
N VAL A 150 -11.44 12.86 -6.30
CA VAL A 150 -11.62 12.17 -7.59
C VAL A 150 -13.01 12.49 -8.17
N ASN A 151 -14.06 12.11 -7.45
CA ASN A 151 -15.45 12.46 -7.73
C ASN A 151 -16.27 12.37 -6.44
N GLY A 152 -17.46 12.98 -6.39
CA GLY A 152 -18.40 12.79 -5.26
C GLY A 152 -17.75 12.87 -3.87
N ASN A 153 -17.73 11.75 -3.15
CA ASN A 153 -17.07 11.57 -1.85
C ASN A 153 -15.82 10.66 -1.92
N VAL A 154 -15.28 10.44 -3.13
CA VAL A 154 -14.13 9.58 -3.41
C VAL A 154 -12.86 10.41 -3.53
N TYR A 155 -11.82 9.95 -2.85
CA TYR A 155 -10.50 10.58 -2.75
C TYR A 155 -9.41 9.54 -3.03
N ALA A 156 -8.22 9.99 -3.43
CA ALA A 156 -7.04 9.13 -3.42
C ALA A 156 -6.34 9.24 -2.06
N ALA A 157 -6.00 8.10 -1.46
CA ALA A 157 -5.21 8.02 -0.25
C ALA A 157 -3.75 8.41 -0.51
N ALA A 158 -3.09 8.95 0.51
CA ALA A 158 -1.71 9.43 0.40
C ALA A 158 -0.73 8.25 0.52
N MET A 159 0.08 7.99 -0.52
CA MET A 159 1.13 6.97 -0.46
C MET A 159 2.39 7.53 0.21
N THR A 160 2.71 7.04 1.41
CA THR A 160 3.76 7.62 2.25
C THR A 160 5.18 7.21 1.86
N ALA A 161 5.36 6.31 0.89
CA ALA A 161 6.68 5.85 0.44
C ALA A 161 7.09 6.43 -0.93
N CYS A 162 6.20 7.16 -1.61
CA CYS A 162 6.48 7.82 -2.89
C CYS A 162 6.47 9.35 -2.72
N GLN A 163 5.29 9.91 -2.45
CA GLN A 163 5.06 11.36 -2.53
C GLN A 163 5.36 12.10 -1.24
N TYR A 164 5.26 11.41 -0.11
CA TYR A 164 5.29 12.02 1.21
C TYR A 164 6.37 11.35 2.06
N GLY A 165 6.84 12.05 3.09
CA GLY A 165 7.65 11.41 4.11
C GLY A 165 6.85 10.34 4.87
N ILE A 166 7.52 9.66 5.80
CA ILE A 166 6.85 8.77 6.74
C ILE A 166 7.01 9.39 8.14
N PRO A 167 5.93 9.49 8.93
CA PRO A 167 6.05 9.95 10.31
C PRO A 167 6.85 8.91 11.11
N MET A 168 8.09 9.28 11.42
CA MET A 168 9.04 8.61 12.32
C MET A 168 9.64 7.26 11.88
N SER A 169 10.95 7.15 12.18
CA SER A 169 11.96 6.21 11.68
C SER A 169 11.88 4.78 12.25
N ARG A 170 10.87 4.00 11.88
CA ARG A 170 11.07 2.53 11.94
C ARG A 170 11.57 2.06 10.60
N ASP A 171 12.65 1.28 10.60
CA ASP A 171 13.22 0.67 9.38
C ASP A 171 12.18 -0.15 8.60
N THR A 172 11.15 -0.66 9.30
CA THR A 172 10.01 -1.40 8.73
C THR A 172 9.03 -0.53 7.95
N ASP A 173 9.12 0.79 8.07
CA ASP A 173 8.21 1.71 7.41
C ASP A 173 8.73 2.13 6.02
N ALA A 174 10.00 1.89 5.71
CA ALA A 174 10.52 2.07 4.36
C ALA A 174 9.78 1.11 3.40
N GLY A 175 8.74 1.60 2.74
CA GLY A 175 8.05 0.88 1.69
C GLY A 175 9.04 0.50 0.59
N ARG A 176 8.87 -0.68 0.00
CA ARG A 176 9.56 -1.08 -1.22
C ARG A 176 8.60 -0.87 -2.37
N THR A 177 8.61 0.33 -2.95
CA THR A 177 7.69 0.76 -4.01
C THR A 177 8.11 0.29 -5.41
N THR A 178 9.25 -0.39 -5.52
CA THR A 178 9.75 -0.96 -6.77
C THR A 178 10.18 -2.41 -6.61
N THR A 179 9.99 -3.20 -7.67
CA THR A 179 10.54 -4.55 -7.73
C THR A 179 12.06 -4.55 -7.86
N GLY A 180 12.66 -3.47 -8.35
CA GLY A 180 13.95 -3.54 -9.04
C GLY A 180 13.79 -4.20 -10.40
N TRP A 181 14.91 -4.59 -11.01
CA TRP A 181 14.86 -5.36 -12.25
C TRP A 181 14.31 -6.78 -12.00
N LEU A 182 13.51 -7.26 -12.93
CA LEU A 182 12.92 -8.59 -12.95
C LEU A 182 13.56 -9.42 -14.06
N ALA A 183 13.90 -10.67 -13.75
CA ALA A 183 14.29 -11.64 -14.77
C ALA A 183 13.20 -11.80 -15.84
N GLN A 184 13.64 -12.20 -17.02
CA GLN A 184 12.78 -12.46 -18.17
C GLN A 184 11.93 -13.72 -17.95
N ASN A 185 10.85 -13.86 -18.71
CA ASN A 185 10.04 -15.08 -18.80
C ASN A 185 9.60 -15.64 -17.44
N GLY A 186 8.95 -14.80 -16.62
CA GLY A 186 8.38 -15.21 -15.34
C GLY A 186 9.16 -14.78 -14.11
N GLY A 187 10.17 -13.90 -14.25
CA GLY A 187 10.85 -13.31 -13.09
C GLY A 187 9.87 -12.56 -12.19
N LYS A 188 10.04 -12.69 -10.87
CA LYS A 188 9.11 -12.18 -9.87
C LYS A 188 9.75 -11.16 -8.93
N GLY A 189 8.94 -10.22 -8.47
CA GLY A 189 9.31 -9.28 -7.41
C GLY A 189 8.11 -8.94 -6.54
N THR A 190 8.39 -8.41 -5.36
CA THR A 190 7.38 -8.00 -4.39
C THR A 190 7.50 -6.52 -4.12
N ILE A 191 6.37 -5.83 -4.11
CA ILE A 191 6.23 -4.43 -3.71
C ILE A 191 5.45 -4.38 -2.41
N ARG A 192 5.90 -3.51 -1.50
CA ARG A 192 5.21 -3.19 -0.25
C ARG A 192 5.06 -1.68 -0.14
N ALA A 193 3.83 -1.21 -0.26
CA ALA A 193 3.46 0.20 -0.18
C ALA A 193 2.70 0.48 1.12
N ILE A 194 2.78 1.71 1.60
CA ILE A 194 2.02 2.18 2.75
C ILE A 194 1.16 3.36 2.31
N TYR A 195 -0.13 3.28 2.62
CA TYR A 195 -1.09 4.33 2.38
C TYR A 195 -1.60 4.87 3.71
N SER A 196 -1.55 6.18 3.85
CA SER A 196 -2.28 6.89 4.89
C SER A 196 -3.71 7.13 4.41
N VAL A 197 -4.66 6.80 5.28
CA VAL A 197 -6.09 6.85 5.01
C VAL A 197 -6.77 7.65 6.13
N PRO A 198 -7.72 8.55 5.80
CA PRO A 198 -8.50 9.25 6.82
C PRO A 198 -9.38 8.27 7.59
N ALA A 199 -9.54 8.50 8.89
CA ALA A 199 -10.29 7.56 9.73
C ALA A 199 -11.76 7.43 9.31
N GLY A 200 -12.24 6.19 9.35
CA GLY A 200 -13.59 5.84 8.93
C GLY A 200 -13.81 5.88 7.41
N ALA A 201 -12.77 6.11 6.60
CA ALA A 201 -12.88 5.99 5.16
C ALA A 201 -13.08 4.53 4.74
N LYS A 202 -13.87 4.33 3.69
CA LYS A 202 -14.10 3.01 3.09
C LYS A 202 -13.14 2.82 1.92
N LEU A 203 -12.33 1.76 1.97
CA LEU A 203 -11.46 1.40 0.85
C LEU A 203 -12.28 0.82 -0.29
N LEU A 204 -12.09 1.35 -1.50
CA LEU A 204 -12.90 1.00 -2.67
C LEU A 204 -12.11 0.20 -3.69
N LYS A 205 -10.93 0.69 -4.06
CA LYS A 205 -10.21 0.19 -5.23
C LYS A 205 -8.73 0.54 -5.16
N LEU A 206 -7.87 -0.37 -5.59
CA LEU A 206 -6.46 -0.11 -5.87
C LEU A 206 -6.27 -0.11 -7.39
N GLU A 207 -5.69 0.95 -7.95
CA GLU A 207 -5.57 1.10 -9.40
C GLU A 207 -4.24 1.74 -9.79
N GLN A 208 -3.63 1.22 -10.85
CA GLN A 208 -2.60 1.91 -11.60
C GLN A 208 -3.06 2.01 -13.06
N THR A 209 -3.28 3.24 -13.52
CA THR A 209 -3.94 3.52 -14.80
C THR A 209 -3.28 2.76 -15.95
N LYS A 210 -4.09 2.00 -16.72
CA LYS A 210 -3.66 1.13 -17.85
C LYS A 210 -2.76 -0.05 -17.48
N VAL A 211 -2.48 -0.28 -16.20
CA VAL A 211 -1.58 -1.35 -15.74
C VAL A 211 -2.35 -2.39 -14.93
N PHE A 212 -3.06 -1.96 -13.89
CA PHE A 212 -3.67 -2.85 -12.92
C PHE A 212 -4.90 -2.22 -12.24
N SER A 213 -5.87 -3.06 -11.88
CA SER A 213 -7.07 -2.66 -11.17
C SER A 213 -7.52 -3.78 -10.23
N ALA A 214 -7.88 -3.42 -9.00
CA ALA A 214 -8.33 -4.34 -7.97
C ALA A 214 -9.45 -3.70 -7.15
N ASP A 215 -10.67 -4.22 -7.27
CA ASP A 215 -11.79 -3.76 -6.44
C ASP A 215 -11.66 -4.36 -5.05
N LEU A 216 -11.83 -3.53 -4.02
CA LEU A 216 -11.59 -3.91 -2.63
C LEU A 216 -12.90 -4.19 -1.92
N GLN A 217 -12.96 -5.34 -1.26
CA GLN A 217 -14.03 -5.66 -0.33
C GLN A 217 -13.45 -5.98 1.03
N ARG A 218 -14.15 -5.56 2.07
CA ARG A 218 -13.77 -5.89 3.44
C ARG A 218 -13.97 -7.39 3.63
N PHE A 219 -12.93 -8.09 4.07
CA PHE A 219 -13.05 -9.50 4.38
C PHE A 219 -13.85 -9.68 5.68
N GLU A 220 -15.05 -10.24 5.57
CA GLU A 220 -15.84 -10.68 6.71
C GLU A 220 -15.65 -12.20 6.87
N LYS A 221 -14.92 -12.61 7.91
CA LYS A 221 -14.76 -14.03 8.19
C LYS A 221 -16.13 -14.61 8.54
N GLN A 222 -16.67 -15.50 7.71
CA GLN A 222 -17.88 -16.24 8.04
C GLN A 222 -17.62 -17.02 9.33
N LYS A 223 -18.55 -16.87 10.29
CA LYS A 223 -18.48 -17.47 11.63
C LYS A 223 -18.71 -18.97 11.59
#